data_AF-A0A968QS21-F1
#
_entry.id   AF-A0A968QS21-F1
#
_cell.length_a   1.000
_cell.length_b   1.000
_cell.length_c   1.000
_cell.angle_alpha   90.00
_cell.angle_beta   90.00
_cell.angle_gamma   90.00
#
_symmetry.space_group_name_H-M   'P 1'
#
loop_
_entity.id
_entity.type
_entity.pdbx_description
1 polymer ?
#
loop_
_entity_poly.entity_id
_entity_poly.type
_entity_poly.pdbx_seq_one_letter_code
_entity_poly.pdbx_strand_id
1 'polypeptide(L)' 'MQVIDVSNPENPEKICTVNSPDSIQGVGASGSIAYLATSTAGIQIVIHQMQKI' A
#
# COMPACT_ATOMS: atom_id res chain seq x y z
N MET A 1 6.65 2.40 -3.64
CA MET A 1 6.06 1.82 -2.40
C MET A 1 5.92 0.31 -2.59
N GLN A 2 5.98 -0.50 -1.53
CA GLN A 2 5.79 -1.94 -1.62
C GLN A 2 4.63 -2.38 -0.73
N VAL A 3 3.90 -3.40 -1.16
CA VAL A 3 2.94 -4.12 -0.33
C VAL A 3 3.61 -5.43 0.09
N ILE A 4 3.71 -5.63 1.39
CA ILE A 4 4.37 -6.80 1.99
C ILE A 4 3.32 -7.51 2.86
N ASP A 5 3.14 -8.80 2.65
CA ASP A 5 2.42 -9.65 3.60
C ASP A 5 3.32 -9.92 4.81
N VAL A 6 2.79 -9.58 5.99
CA VAL A 6 3.44 -9.77 7.29
C VAL A 6 2.70 -10.77 8.16
N SER A 7 1.83 -11.58 7.56
CA SER A 7 1.07 -12.64 8.24
C SER A 7 2.00 -13.70 8.87
N ASN A 8 3.14 -13.99 8.23
CA ASN A 8 4.25 -14.69 8.84
C ASN A 8 5.40 -13.71 9.18
N PRO A 9 5.62 -13.36 10.46
CA PRO A 9 6.65 -12.41 10.85
C PRO A 9 8.08 -12.94 10.66
N GLU A 10 8.29 -14.26 10.61
CA GLU A 10 9.62 -14.85 10.37
C GLU A 10 10.00 -14.84 8.88
N ASN A 11 9.00 -14.79 7.99
CA ASN A 11 9.21 -14.75 6.55
C ASN A 11 8.20 -13.82 5.85
N PRO A 12 8.41 -12.49 5.93
CA PRO A 12 7.57 -11.52 5.23
C PRO A 12 7.70 -11.68 3.71
N GLU A 13 6.59 -11.60 2.99
CA GLU A 13 6.56 -11.80 1.54
C GLU A 13 6.16 -10.52 0.80
N LYS A 14 6.94 -10.13 -0.22
CA LYS A 14 6.59 -8.98 -1.05
C LYS A 14 5.51 -9.37 -2.06
N ILE A 15 4.30 -8.84 -1.89
CA ILE A 15 3.18 -9.06 -2.81
C ILE A 15 3.39 -8.27 -4.11
N CYS A 16 3.62 -6.96 -4.00
CA CYS A 16 3.77 -6.10 -5.18
C CYS A 16 4.51 -4.80 -4.91
N THR A 17 4.87 -4.11 -5.99
CA THR A 17 5.37 -2.73 -5.96
C THR A 17 4.29 -1.81 -6.51
N VAL A 18 3.95 -0.79 -5.73
CA VAL A 18 3.07 0.30 -6.15
C VAL A 18 3.95 1.49 -6.52
N ASN A 19 3.89 1.86 -7.80
CA ASN A 19 4.52 3.06 -8.31
C ASN A 19 3.53 4.22 -8.17
N SER A 20 3.90 5.23 -7.39
CA SER A 20 3.25 6.53 -7.44
C SER A 20 4.21 7.50 -8.14
N PRO A 21 3.75 8.27 -9.15
CA PRO A 21 4.60 9.25 -9.82
C PRO A 21 4.98 10.42 -8.91
N ASP A 22 4.23 10.62 -7.83
CA ASP A 22 4.42 11.72 -6.90
C ASP A 22 5.07 11.25 -5.59
N SER A 23 5.76 12.18 -4.92
CA SER A 23 6.33 11.91 -3.60
C SER A 23 5.23 11.66 -2.57
N ILE A 24 5.18 10.43 -2.05
CA ILE A 24 4.27 10.02 -0.97
C ILE A 24 4.74 10.65 0.34
N GLN A 25 3.85 11.38 1.01
CA GLN A 25 4.10 12.06 2.27
C GLN A 25 3.50 11.33 3.48
N GLY A 26 2.45 10.53 3.24
CA GLY A 26 1.78 9.79 4.30
C GLY A 26 1.04 8.57 3.75
N VAL A 27 0.92 7.55 4.59
CA VAL A 27 0.18 6.31 4.32
C VAL A 27 -0.76 6.06 5.48
N GLY A 28 -2.03 5.80 5.17
CA GLY A 28 -3.04 5.31 6.12
C GLY A 28 -3.71 4.05 5.59
N ALA A 29 -4.29 3.24 6.47
CA ALA A 29 -5.02 2.03 6.07
C ALA A 29 -6.32 1.88 6.84
N SER A 30 -7.34 1.34 6.19
CA SER A 30 -8.61 0.93 6.80
C SER A 30 -9.10 -0.35 6.13
N GLY A 31 -9.10 -1.47 6.88
CA GLY A 31 -9.34 -2.79 6.30
C GLY A 31 -8.34 -3.09 5.18
N SER A 32 -8.86 -3.45 3.99
CA SER A 32 -8.05 -3.76 2.80
C SER A 32 -7.71 -2.55 1.92
N ILE A 33 -8.03 -1.33 2.37
CA ILE A 33 -7.80 -0.10 1.61
C ILE A 33 -6.62 0.66 2.19
N ALA A 34 -5.69 1.06 1.33
CA ALA A 34 -4.60 1.97 1.67
C ALA A 34 -4.83 3.35 1.04
N TYR A 35 -4.63 4.40 1.84
CA TYR A 35 -4.73 5.80 1.47
C TYR A 35 -3.32 6.39 1.41
N LEU A 36 -2.99 7.04 0.29
CA LEU A 36 -1.71 7.70 0.10
C LEU A 36 -1.94 9.21 0.01
N ALA A 37 -1.26 9.99 0.86
CA ALA A 37 -1.20 11.43 0.70
C ALA A 37 0.03 11.79 -0.12
N THR A 38 -0.14 12.50 -1.23
CA THR A 38 0.96 13.02 -2.04
C THR A 38 1.01 14.55 -1.95
N SER A 39 2.20 15.12 -2.15
CA SER A 39 2.41 16.57 -2.07
C SER A 39 1.75 17.36 -3.20
N THR A 40 1.45 16.71 -4.33
CA THR A 40 1.08 17.36 -5.59
C THR A 40 -0.33 17.02 -6.08
N ALA A 41 -0.87 15.84 -5.73
CA ALA A 41 -2.15 15.36 -6.24
C ALA A 41 -3.26 15.23 -5.18
N GLY A 42 -2.97 15.52 -3.90
CA GLY A 42 -3.91 15.29 -2.81
C GLY A 42 -3.90 13.84 -2.30
N ILE A 43 -5.06 13.23 -2.07
CA ILE A 43 -5.20 11.85 -1.59
C ILE A 43 -5.39 10.90 -2.78
N GLN A 44 -4.48 9.95 -2.97
CA GLN A 44 -4.61 8.83 -3.90
C GLN A 44 -5.11 7.58 -3.17
N ILE A 45 -6.13 6.90 -3.71
CA ILE A 45 -6.65 5.63 -3.17
C ILE A 45 -5.99 4.49 -3.92
N VAL A 46 -5.32 3.60 -3.20
CA VAL A 46 -4.84 2.33 -3.75
C VAL A 46 -5.76 1.23 -3.25
N ILE A 47 -6.51 0.63 -4.17
CA ILE A 47 -7.35 -0.53 -3.89
C ILE A 47 -6.49 -1.77 -4.10
N HIS A 48 -6.27 -2.56 -3.04
CA HIS A 48 -5.78 -3.92 -3.17
C HIS A 48 -6.86 -4.87 -2.65
N GLN A 49 -7.51 -5.61 -3.56
CA GLN A 49 -8.34 -6.74 -3.17
C GLN A 49 -7.38 -7.83 -2.68
N MET A 50 -7.26 -7.99 -1.36
CA MET A 50 -6.56 -9.13 -0.79
C MET A 50 -7.36 -10.40 -1.11
N GLN A 51 -7.12 -10.99 -2.28
CA GLN A 51 -7.59 -12.33 -2.57
C GLN A 51 -6.73 -13.30 -1.76
N LYS A 52 -7.25 -13.71 -0.60
CA LYS A 52 -6.77 -14.92 0.08
C LYS A 52 -7.03 -16.09 -0.88
N ILE A 53 -5.95 -16.78 -1.25
CA ILE A 53 -6.01 -18.14 -1.79
C ILE A 53 -6.38 -19.09 -0.66
#